data_AF-A0A7C5VBN0-F1
#
_entry.id   AF-A0A7C5VBN0-F1
#
_cell.length_a   1.000
_cell.length_b   1.000
_cell.length_c   1.000
_cell.angle_alpha   90.00
_cell.angle_beta   90.00
_cell.angle_gamma   90.00
#
_symmetry.space_group_name_H-M   'P 1'
#
loop_
_entity.id
_entity.type
_entity.pdbx_description
1 polymer ?
#
loop_
_entity_poly.entity_id
_entity_poly.type
_entity_poly.pdbx_seq_one_letter_code
_entity_poly.pdbx_strand_id
1 'polypeptide(L)'
;MQKREWQIWVDTGGTFTDCLALDPEGNLHRAKVLSSSALRGKVVRAASARELHVDAGTGLPSGFLEGFSFRILGSGHPPIQIARHDAATGRITLAKELTTIPQSGDAFEALSPEEAPVLAARMVMGVPLGQPLPP
;
A
#
# COMPACT_ATOMS: atom_id res chain seq x y z
N MET A 1 4.77 9.12 33.03
CA MET A 1 4.05 9.78 31.91
C MET A 1 2.87 8.91 31.54
N GLN A 2 1.66 9.47 31.40
CA GLN A 2 0.55 8.72 30.79
C GLN A 2 0.89 8.49 29.32
N LYS A 3 0.84 7.23 28.88
CA LYS A 3 0.97 6.86 27.47
C LYS A 3 -0.31 7.35 26.77
N ARG A 4 -0.18 8.24 25.79
CA ARG A 4 -1.32 8.74 25.02
C ARG A 4 -1.73 7.70 23.98
N GLU A 5 -2.99 7.73 23.57
CA GLU A 5 -3.49 6.94 22.44
C GLU A 5 -3.14 7.63 21.11
N TRP A 6 -3.20 6.87 20.01
CA TRP A 6 -3.10 7.46 18.69
C TRP A 6 -4.26 8.44 18.46
N GLN A 7 -3.94 9.63 17.97
CA GLN A 7 -4.97 10.57 17.51
C GLN A 7 -4.88 10.69 16.00
N ILE A 8 -5.98 10.41 15.30
CA ILE A 8 -6.00 10.37 13.84
C ILE A 8 -7.10 11.31 13.34
N TRP A 9 -6.74 12.19 12.41
CA TRP A 9 -7.65 13.07 11.70
C TRP A 9 -7.55 12.79 10.21
N VAL A 10 -8.69 12.48 9.59
CA VAL A 10 -8.77 12.17 8.17
C VAL A 10 -9.74 13.11 7.48
N ASP A 11 -9.32 13.66 6.34
CA ASP A 11 -10.17 14.43 5.44
C ASP A 11 -10.20 13.75 4.05
N THR A 12 -11.36 13.26 3.65
CA THR A 12 -11.55 12.61 2.36
C THR A 12 -12.08 13.63 1.35
N GLY A 13 -11.22 14.05 0.43
CA GLY A 13 -11.59 14.86 -0.72
C GLY A 13 -11.99 14.01 -1.92
N GLY A 14 -12.21 14.68 -3.06
CA GLY A 14 -12.61 14.00 -4.31
C GLY A 14 -11.53 13.09 -4.90
N THR A 15 -10.26 13.53 -4.90
CA THR A 15 -9.14 12.76 -5.48
C THR A 15 -8.25 12.12 -4.42
N PHE A 16 -8.05 12.82 -3.31
CA PHE A 16 -7.13 12.41 -2.26
C PHE A 16 -7.82 12.38 -0.90
N THR A 17 -7.32 11.48 -0.05
CA THR A 17 -7.62 11.41 1.38
C THR A 17 -6.36 11.80 2.15
N ASP A 18 -6.46 12.87 2.92
CA ASP A 18 -5.40 13.38 3.77
C ASP A 18 -5.54 12.85 5.19
N CYS A 19 -4.44 12.43 5.78
CA CYS A 19 -4.40 11.90 7.14
C CYS A 19 -3.27 12.56 7.92
N LEU A 20 -3.61 13.08 9.09
CA LEU A 20 -2.67 13.52 10.12
C LEU A 20 -2.83 12.60 11.32
N ALA A 21 -1.72 12.19 11.93
CA ALA A 21 -1.75 11.38 13.13
C ALA A 21 -0.71 11.83 14.15
N LEU A 22 -1.09 11.82 15.43
CA LEU A 22 -0.18 12.02 16.55
C LEU A 22 0.01 10.66 17.24
N ASP A 23 1.26 10.21 17.33
CA ASP A 23 1.56 8.97 18.03
C ASP A 23 1.58 9.16 19.57
N PRO A 24 1.61 8.06 20.35
CA PRO A 24 1.68 8.10 21.82
C PRO A 24 2.85 8.91 22.39
N GLU A 25 3.95 9.00 21.65
CA GLU A 25 5.17 9.73 21.98
C GLU A 25 5.08 11.23 21.62
N GLY A 26 4.02 11.64 20.91
CA GLY A 26 3.76 13.01 20.50
C GLY A 26 4.40 13.40 19.16
N ASN A 27 4.84 12.43 18.35
CA ASN A 27 5.34 12.71 17.00
C ASN A 27 4.18 12.80 16.01
N LEU A 28 4.30 13.75 15.07
CA LEU A 28 3.31 13.98 14.03
C LEU A 28 3.67 13.21 12.76
N HIS A 29 2.73 12.37 12.33
CA HIS A 29 2.77 11.57 11.11
C HIS A 29 1.77 12.11 10.09
N ARG A 30 2.06 11.92 8.80
CA ARG A 30 1.17 12.35 7.71
C ARG A 30 1.15 11.33 6.59
N ALA A 31 -0.02 11.12 6.02
CA ALA A 31 -0.18 10.37 4.78
C ALA A 31 -1.19 11.08 3.87
N LYS A 32 -0.98 10.95 2.56
CA LYS A 32 -1.94 11.33 1.54
C LYS A 32 -2.10 10.13 0.62
N VAL A 33 -3.32 9.62 0.48
CA VAL A 33 -3.64 8.48 -0.37
C VAL A 33 -4.68 8.88 -1.41
N LEU A 34 -4.84 8.10 -2.48
CA LEU A 34 -5.96 8.29 -3.41
C LEU A 34 -7.27 7.95 -2.69
N SER A 35 -8.32 8.75 -2.91
CA SER A 35 -9.66 8.47 -2.36
C SER A 35 -10.27 7.16 -2.88
N SER A 36 -9.68 6.57 -3.92
CA SER A 36 -10.01 5.25 -4.44
C SER A 36 -9.37 4.09 -3.66
N SER A 37 -8.63 4.35 -2.57
CA SER A 37 -7.85 3.34 -1.83
C SER A 37 -6.73 2.66 -2.64
N ALA A 38 -6.31 3.27 -3.75
CA ALA A 38 -5.22 2.74 -4.56
C ALA A 38 -3.87 3.36 -4.16
N LEU A 39 -2.85 2.51 -4.03
CA LEU A 39 -1.45 2.93 -4.02
C LEU A 39 -0.86 2.75 -5.40
N ARG A 40 -0.08 3.72 -5.88
CA ARG A 40 0.56 3.68 -7.20
C ARG A 40 2.06 3.49 -7.05
N GLY A 41 2.62 2.71 -7.96
CA GLY A 41 4.05 2.48 -8.03
C GLY A 41 4.51 2.14 -9.45
N LYS A 42 5.77 1.75 -9.58
CA LYS A 42 6.37 1.31 -10.84
C LYS A 42 6.98 -0.07 -10.72
N VAL A 43 6.85 -0.87 -11.77
CA VAL A 43 7.62 -2.10 -11.91
C VAL A 43 9.07 -1.73 -12.19
N VAL A 44 9.99 -2.25 -11.38
CA VAL A 44 11.44 -2.10 -11.59
C VAL A 44 11.93 -3.22 -12.51
N ARG A 45 11.50 -4.46 -12.26
CA ARG A 45 11.74 -5.61 -13.15
C ARG A 45 10.81 -6.75 -12.81
N ALA A 46 10.51 -7.60 -13.78
CA ALA A 46 9.88 -8.90 -13.55
C ALA A 46 10.95 -9.99 -13.45
N ALA A 47 10.95 -10.76 -12.36
CA ALA A 47 11.78 -11.97 -12.25
C ALA A 47 11.06 -13.19 -12.88
N SER A 48 9.73 -13.19 -12.83
CA SER A 48 8.86 -14.17 -13.48
C SER A 48 7.46 -13.58 -13.69
N ALA A 49 6.51 -14.38 -14.20
CA ALA A 49 5.11 -14.00 -14.30
C ALA A 49 4.41 -13.82 -12.93
N ARG A 50 5.04 -14.22 -11.82
CA ARG A 50 4.49 -14.06 -10.45
C ARG A 50 5.34 -13.20 -9.54
N GLU A 51 6.63 -13.06 -9.83
CA GLU A 51 7.56 -12.36 -8.95
C GLU A 51 8.05 -11.09 -9.62
N LEU A 52 7.71 -9.96 -9.01
CA LEU A 52 8.06 -8.64 -9.49
C LEU A 52 8.90 -7.92 -8.44
N HIS A 53 9.85 -7.12 -8.91
CA HIS A 53 10.44 -6.06 -8.12
C HIS A 53 9.74 -4.76 -8.48
N VAL A 54 9.26 -4.06 -7.47
CA VAL A 54 8.46 -2.85 -7.58
C VAL A 54 9.03 -1.76 -6.71
N ASP A 55 8.84 -0.52 -7.17
CA ASP A 55 8.94 0.67 -6.35
C ASP A 55 7.52 1.11 -6.00
N ALA A 56 7.12 0.88 -4.75
CA ALA A 56 5.81 1.21 -4.20
C ALA A 56 5.85 2.48 -3.32
N GLY A 57 6.94 3.25 -3.40
CA GLY A 57 7.20 4.37 -2.50
C GLY A 57 7.93 3.95 -1.22
N THR A 58 8.40 4.95 -0.48
CA THR A 58 9.19 4.78 0.74
C THR A 58 8.31 4.65 1.98
N GLY A 59 8.79 3.92 2.99
CA GLY A 59 8.18 3.87 4.32
C GLY A 59 7.12 2.79 4.55
N LEU A 60 6.82 1.95 3.56
CA LEU A 60 5.95 0.78 3.76
C LEU A 60 6.71 -0.35 4.44
N PRO A 61 6.20 -0.96 5.53
CA PRO A 61 6.81 -2.14 6.12
C PRO A 61 6.61 -3.38 5.23
N SER A 62 7.42 -4.42 5.44
CA SER A 62 7.19 -5.73 4.83
C SER A 62 5.81 -6.26 5.21
N GLY A 63 5.17 -6.97 4.28
CA GLY A 63 3.80 -7.44 4.45
C GLY A 63 2.71 -6.39 4.23
N PHE A 64 3.04 -5.10 4.16
CA PHE A 64 2.01 -4.04 4.07
C PHE A 64 1.06 -4.19 2.86
N LEU A 65 1.61 -4.55 1.69
CA LEU A 65 0.83 -4.73 0.46
C LEU A 65 0.17 -6.12 0.36
N GLU A 66 0.38 -7.03 1.32
CA GLU A 66 -0.23 -8.35 1.27
C GLU A 66 -1.76 -8.26 1.36
N GLY A 67 -2.45 -9.00 0.49
CA GLY A 67 -3.91 -8.96 0.36
C GLY A 67 -4.44 -7.87 -0.57
N PHE A 68 -3.63 -6.90 -0.98
CA PHE A 68 -4.02 -5.86 -1.93
C PHE A 68 -4.22 -6.45 -3.33
N SER A 69 -5.10 -5.85 -4.12
CA SER A 69 -5.31 -6.23 -5.52
C SER A 69 -4.38 -5.45 -6.45
N PHE A 70 -3.47 -6.16 -7.11
CA PHE A 70 -2.50 -5.63 -8.06
C PHE A 70 -3.06 -5.56 -9.49
N ARG A 71 -2.80 -4.44 -10.17
CA ARG A 71 -3.06 -4.23 -11.60
C ARG A 71 -1.97 -3.39 -12.24
N ILE A 72 -1.51 -3.77 -13.42
CA ILE A 72 -0.71 -2.88 -14.27
C ILE A 72 -1.66 -1.86 -14.91
N LEU A 73 -1.34 -0.57 -14.83
CA LEU A 73 -2.13 0.49 -15.43
C LEU A 73 -2.09 0.41 -16.96
N GLY A 74 -3.23 0.59 -17.60
CA GLY A 74 -3.38 0.44 -19.05
C GLY A 74 -3.38 -1.00 -19.56
N SER A 75 -3.23 -1.99 -18.67
CA SER A 75 -3.34 -3.41 -19.03
C SER A 75 -4.78 -3.93 -18.92
N GLY A 76 -5.12 -4.93 -19.74
CA GLY A 76 -6.43 -5.60 -19.75
C GLY A 76 -6.56 -6.80 -18.82
N HIS A 77 -5.55 -7.11 -18.00
CA HIS A 77 -5.59 -8.30 -17.14
C HIS A 77 -6.53 -8.09 -15.94
N PRO A 78 -7.13 -9.16 -15.39
CA PRO A 78 -7.94 -9.06 -14.17
C PRO A 78 -7.05 -8.72 -12.96
N PRO A 79 -7.58 -8.08 -11.90
CA PRO A 79 -6.82 -7.84 -10.67
C PRO A 79 -6.29 -9.16 -10.08
N ILE A 80 -5.05 -9.14 -9.59
CA ILE A 80 -4.41 -10.30 -8.96
C ILE A 80 -3.99 -9.91 -7.55
N GLN A 81 -4.31 -10.71 -6.53
CA GLN A 81 -3.86 -10.39 -5.18
C GLN A 81 -2.34 -10.51 -5.03
N ILE A 82 -1.78 -9.60 -4.23
CA ILE A 82 -0.40 -9.68 -3.75
C ILE A 82 -0.38 -10.67 -2.59
N ALA A 83 0.33 -11.78 -2.76
CA ALA A 83 0.46 -12.84 -1.78
C ALA A 83 1.61 -12.61 -0.78
N ARG A 84 2.68 -11.93 -1.22
CA ARG A 84 3.83 -11.58 -0.38
C ARG A 84 4.38 -10.21 -0.74
N HIS A 85 4.86 -9.47 0.25
CA HIS A 85 5.55 -8.20 0.06
C HIS A 85 6.81 -8.10 0.96
N ASP A 86 7.96 -7.92 0.34
CA ASP A 86 9.25 -7.72 0.99
C ASP A 86 9.74 -6.30 0.69
N ALA A 87 9.53 -5.40 1.64
CA ALA A 87 9.84 -3.99 1.48
C ALA A 87 11.35 -3.71 1.37
N ALA A 88 12.20 -4.54 1.97
CA ALA A 88 13.66 -4.35 1.93
C ALA A 88 14.24 -4.55 0.53
N THR A 89 13.63 -5.42 -0.26
CA THR A 89 14.05 -5.73 -1.64
C THR A 89 13.13 -5.17 -2.72
N GLY A 90 12.00 -4.58 -2.31
CA GLY A 90 10.90 -4.17 -3.18
C GLY A 90 10.23 -5.34 -3.89
N ARG A 91 10.33 -6.57 -3.38
CA ARG A 91 9.79 -7.76 -4.06
C ARG A 91 8.34 -8.00 -3.67
N ILE A 92 7.50 -8.26 -4.66
CA ILE A 92 6.15 -8.81 -4.47
C ILE A 92 5.99 -10.15 -5.16
N THR A 93 5.21 -11.04 -4.56
CA THR A 93 4.76 -12.28 -5.18
C THR A 93 3.26 -12.22 -5.40
N LEU A 94 2.82 -12.49 -6.62
CA LEU A 94 1.41 -12.50 -6.99
C LEU A 94 0.80 -13.89 -6.74
N ALA A 95 -0.47 -13.90 -6.32
CA ALA A 95 -1.23 -15.12 -6.07
C ALA A 95 -1.47 -15.95 -7.34
N LYS A 96 -1.48 -15.30 -8.52
CA LYS A 96 -1.63 -15.93 -9.84
C LYS A 96 -0.59 -15.37 -10.81
N GLU A 97 -0.34 -16.09 -11.89
CA GLU A 97 0.53 -15.65 -12.98
C GLU A 97 -0.11 -14.52 -13.78
N LEU A 98 0.71 -13.54 -14.15
CA LEU A 98 0.38 -12.57 -15.18
C LEU A 98 0.41 -13.24 -16.54
N THR A 99 -0.57 -12.93 -17.38
CA THR A 99 -0.61 -13.38 -18.78
C THR A 99 0.47 -12.71 -19.63
N THR A 100 0.88 -11.51 -19.25
CA THR A 100 1.90 -10.72 -19.93
C THR A 100 2.88 -10.19 -18.91
N ILE A 101 4.17 -10.41 -19.15
CA ILE A 101 5.24 -9.95 -18.25
C ILE A 101 5.40 -8.43 -18.39
N PRO A 102 5.30 -7.64 -17.30
CA PRO A 102 5.46 -6.20 -17.35
C PRO A 102 6.91 -5.81 -17.64
N GLN A 103 7.06 -4.63 -18.23
CA GLN A 103 8.35 -4.01 -18.50
C GLN A 103 8.77 -3.11 -17.32
N SER A 104 10.08 -2.85 -17.24
CA SER A 104 10.59 -1.84 -16.31
C SER A 104 9.98 -0.48 -16.64
N GLY A 105 9.46 0.20 -15.63
CA GLY A 105 8.79 1.49 -15.75
C GLY A 105 7.27 1.43 -15.86
N ASP A 106 6.69 0.25 -16.10
CA ASP A 106 5.24 0.08 -16.14
C ASP A 106 4.64 0.53 -14.80
N ALA A 107 3.65 1.43 -14.88
CA ALA A 107 2.94 1.88 -13.70
C ALA A 107 1.95 0.82 -13.25
N PHE A 108 1.81 0.63 -11.95
CA PHE A 108 0.82 -0.28 -11.37
C PHE A 108 0.02 0.40 -10.28
N GLU A 109 -1.12 -0.20 -9.95
CA GLU A 109 -1.91 0.08 -8.76
C GLU A 109 -1.98 -1.16 -7.87
N ALA A 110 -1.84 -0.95 -6.56
CA ALA A 110 -2.19 -1.90 -5.52
C ALA A 110 -3.39 -1.32 -4.77
N LEU A 111 -4.57 -1.91 -4.99
CA LEU A 111 -5.82 -1.48 -4.39
C LEU A 111 -5.99 -2.14 -3.02
N SER A 112 -6.13 -1.33 -1.98
CA SER A 112 -6.48 -1.81 -0.64
C SER A 112 -7.92 -2.34 -0.63
N PRO A 113 -8.22 -3.42 0.10
CA PRO A 113 -9.59 -3.86 0.33
C PRO A 113 -10.34 -2.97 1.33
N GLU A 114 -9.67 -2.04 2.00
CA GLU A 114 -10.26 -1.12 2.97
C GLU A 114 -10.45 0.29 2.38
N GLU A 115 -11.36 1.06 2.96
CA GLU A 115 -11.63 2.44 2.55
C GLU A 115 -10.42 3.36 2.77
N ALA A 116 -10.36 4.46 2.00
CA ALA A 116 -9.19 5.33 1.96
C ALA A 116 -8.81 5.92 3.33
N PRO A 117 -9.77 6.27 4.22
CA PRO A 117 -9.45 6.67 5.59
C PRO A 117 -8.71 5.59 6.39
N VAL A 118 -9.11 4.33 6.26
CA VAL A 118 -8.50 3.20 6.98
C VAL A 118 -7.12 2.90 6.41
N LEU A 119 -6.97 2.92 5.08
CA LEU A 119 -5.68 2.79 4.42
C LEU A 119 -4.71 3.89 4.89
N ALA A 120 -5.17 5.14 4.94
CA ALA A 120 -4.35 6.26 5.38
C ALA A 120 -3.91 6.10 6.85
N ALA A 121 -4.82 5.67 7.73
CA ALA A 121 -4.51 5.34 9.12
C ALA A 121 -3.46 4.21 9.24
N ARG A 122 -3.61 3.12 8.47
CA ARG A 122 -2.62 2.04 8.42
C ARG A 122 -1.25 2.51 7.94
N MET A 123 -1.21 3.38 6.95
CA MET A 123 0.05 3.92 6.43
C MET A 123 0.80 4.76 7.48
N VAL A 124 0.10 5.65 8.19
CA VAL A 124 0.75 6.46 9.24
C VAL A 124 1.19 5.64 10.45
N MET A 125 0.45 4.57 10.78
CA MET A 125 0.80 3.68 11.89
C MET A 125 1.79 2.57 11.51
N GLY A 126 2.04 2.36 10.22
CA GLY A 126 2.89 1.26 9.73
C GLY A 126 2.30 -0.13 10.01
N VAL A 127 0.97 -0.28 9.98
CA VAL A 127 0.27 -1.52 10.37
C VAL A 127 -0.28 -2.23 9.13
N PRO A 128 0.21 -3.43 8.78
CA PRO A 128 -0.30 -4.20 7.64
C PRO A 128 -1.78 -4.59 7.77
N LEU A 129 -2.38 -4.98 6.65
CA LEU A 129 -3.74 -5.50 6.60
C LEU A 129 -3.94 -6.68 7.56
N GLY A 130 -5.12 -6.76 8.20
CA GLY A 130 -5.49 -7.87 9.09
C GLY A 130 -4.88 -7.79 10.49
N GLN A 131 -3.94 -6.89 10.73
CA GLN A 131 -3.49 -6.57 12.09
C GLN A 131 -4.43 -5.53 12.72
N PRO A 132 -4.73 -5.66 14.03
CA PRO A 132 -5.54 -4.66 14.74
C PRO A 132 -4.82 -3.32 14.74
N LEU A 133 -5.57 -2.24 14.54
CA LEU A 133 -5.03 -0.90 14.70
C LEU A 133 -4.72 -0.66 16.19
N PRO A 134 -3.55 -0.09 16.52
CA PRO A 134 -3.24 0.35 17.87
C PRO A 134 -4.32 1.29 18.43
N PRO A 135 -4.53 1.28 19.76
CA PRO A 135 -5.42 2.23 20.43
C PRO A 135 -4.91 3.66 20.31
#